data_AF-A0ABD2HHU2-F1
#
_entry.id   AF-A0ABD2HHU2-F1
#
_cell.length_a   1.000
_cell.length_b   1.000
_cell.length_c   1.000
_cell.angle_alpha   90.00
_cell.angle_beta   90.00
_cell.angle_gamma   90.00
#
_symmetry.space_group_name_H-M   'P 1'
#
loop_
_entity.id
_entity.type
_entity.pdbx_description
1 polymer ?
#
loop_
_entity_poly.entity_id
_entity_poly.type
_entity_poly.pdbx_seq_one_letter_code
_entity_poly.pdbx_strand_id
1 'polypeptide(L)'
;MCFCASDSSAGSNGPFLCGKETTFEGGMREPAIAWWPGHIKAGTVNFQLASVMDLFPTSLALAGLSPPDDRALDGLDLTPVLLNHPHTQGNRPIFYYRGNELMAVRIGQYKAHYWTWSNSLEEFNKGINFCPGEEVPGVTTHDQKEHTLQPILFHLGRDPGEKFPISASSHEYQKVLSRISPVVEQHKSTLVPGVPQLNMCDVAVMNWAPAGCEKLGKCLKVPKSQPWKCDWPH
;
A
#
# COMPACT_ATOMS: atom_id res chain seq x y z
N MET A 1 -0.37 -1.71 -17.02
CA MET A 1 -0.38 -0.71 -15.93
C MET A 1 0.24 0.55 -16.49
N CYS A 2 -0.57 1.55 -16.84
CA CYS A 2 -0.07 2.79 -17.44
C CYS A 2 0.07 3.84 -16.33
N PHE A 3 1.31 4.15 -15.98
CA PHE A 3 1.65 5.34 -15.21
C PHE A 3 1.97 6.46 -16.20
N CYS A 4 1.14 7.49 -16.26
CA CYS A 4 1.50 8.78 -16.87
C CYS A 4 0.97 9.90 -15.98
N ALA A 5 1.82 10.89 -15.72
CA ALA A 5 1.46 12.14 -15.06
C ALA A 5 1.58 13.26 -16.10
N SER A 6 0.45 13.67 -16.66
CA SER A 6 0.20 14.98 -17.27
C SER A 6 -1.31 15.21 -17.29
N ASP A 7 -1.75 16.47 -17.18
CA ASP A 7 -3.12 16.91 -16.84
C ASP A 7 -4.28 16.41 -17.75
N SER A 8 -3.99 15.65 -18.80
CA SER A 8 -5.02 15.02 -19.66
C SER A 8 -4.79 13.53 -19.94
N SER A 9 -3.75 12.92 -19.38
CA SER A 9 -3.32 11.53 -19.68
C SER A 9 -3.03 10.68 -18.44
N ALA A 10 -3.46 11.13 -17.25
CA ALA A 10 -3.29 10.38 -16.02
C ALA A 10 -4.31 9.25 -15.83
N GLY A 11 -3.92 8.24 -15.05
CA GLY A 11 -4.83 7.20 -14.60
C GLY A 11 -5.94 7.76 -13.68
N SER A 12 -7.00 6.99 -13.48
CA SER A 12 -8.06 7.31 -12.54
C SER A 12 -8.10 6.27 -11.42
N ASN A 13 -8.27 6.75 -10.19
CA ASN A 13 -8.48 5.89 -9.02
C ASN A 13 -9.97 5.61 -8.76
N GLY A 14 -10.84 5.95 -9.73
CA GLY A 14 -12.28 5.73 -9.63
C GLY A 14 -12.90 6.50 -8.46
N PRO A 15 -13.65 5.85 -7.57
CA PRO A 15 -14.32 6.51 -6.45
C PRO A 15 -13.42 6.71 -5.21
N PHE A 16 -12.15 6.32 -5.28
CA PHE A 16 -11.23 6.30 -4.15
C PHE A 16 -10.43 7.60 -4.05
N LEU A 17 -10.18 8.03 -2.80
CA LEU A 17 -9.52 9.29 -2.47
C LEU A 17 -8.03 9.28 -2.82
N CYS A 18 -7.55 10.40 -3.35
CA CYS A 18 -6.16 10.68 -3.72
C CYS A 18 -5.58 9.63 -4.66
N GLY A 19 -4.24 9.59 -4.80
CA GLY A 19 -3.54 8.62 -5.62
C GLY A 19 -2.20 8.20 -5.04
N LYS A 20 -1.28 7.85 -5.95
CA LYS A 20 0.09 7.44 -5.66
C LYS A 20 0.75 8.38 -4.64
N GLU A 21 1.66 7.83 -3.83
CA GLU A 21 2.36 8.45 -2.68
C GLU A 21 1.52 8.60 -1.40
N THR A 22 0.23 8.22 -1.43
CA THR A 22 -0.65 8.27 -0.26
C THR A 22 -1.11 6.89 0.20
N THR A 23 -1.51 6.79 1.47
CA THR A 23 -2.11 5.57 2.06
C THR A 23 -3.64 5.61 2.07
N PHE A 24 -4.24 6.55 1.33
CA PHE A 24 -5.68 6.54 1.01
C PHE A 24 -5.99 5.38 0.05
N GLU A 25 -7.27 5.02 -0.10
CA GLU A 25 -7.66 3.89 -0.96
C GLU A 25 -7.18 4.09 -2.40
N GLY A 26 -7.15 5.33 -2.93
CA GLY A 26 -6.71 5.59 -4.30
C GLY A 26 -5.21 5.41 -4.52
N GLY A 27 -4.40 5.36 -3.45
CA GLY A 27 -2.95 5.17 -3.53
C GLY A 27 -2.47 3.72 -3.45
N MET A 28 -3.30 2.81 -2.92
CA MET A 28 -2.89 1.42 -2.65
C MET A 28 -3.94 0.35 -3.03
N ARG A 29 -5.15 0.74 -3.47
CA ARG A 29 -6.16 -0.21 -3.93
C ARG A 29 -6.07 -0.39 -5.44
N GLU A 30 -5.80 -1.62 -5.86
CA GLU A 30 -5.48 -1.92 -7.25
C GLU A 30 -6.56 -2.77 -7.94
N PRO A 31 -6.70 -2.66 -9.28
CA PRO A 31 -7.42 -3.66 -10.05
C PRO A 31 -6.66 -5.00 -10.02
N ALA A 32 -7.36 -6.08 -9.70
CA ALA A 32 -6.79 -7.43 -9.67
C ALA A 32 -7.69 -8.42 -10.41
N ILE A 33 -7.12 -9.14 -11.38
CA ILE A 33 -7.81 -10.15 -12.17
C ILE A 33 -6.97 -11.43 -12.14
N ALA A 34 -7.59 -12.56 -11.80
CA ALA A 34 -7.01 -13.88 -11.91
C ALA A 34 -7.67 -14.64 -13.07
N TRP A 35 -6.86 -15.32 -13.87
CA TRP A 35 -7.33 -16.02 -15.07
C TRP A 35 -6.66 -17.38 -15.19
N TRP A 36 -7.47 -18.44 -15.18
CA TRP A 36 -7.01 -19.82 -15.39
C TRP A 36 -8.18 -20.69 -15.90
N PRO A 37 -8.33 -20.87 -17.23
CA PRO A 37 -9.42 -21.64 -17.81
C PRO A 37 -9.41 -23.10 -17.34
N GLY A 38 -10.59 -23.64 -17.05
CA GLY A 38 -10.75 -25.00 -16.52
C GLY A 38 -10.52 -25.11 -15.01
N HIS A 39 -10.01 -24.05 -14.35
CA HIS A 39 -9.72 -24.04 -12.91
C HIS A 39 -10.47 -22.93 -12.17
N ILE A 40 -10.32 -21.68 -12.61
CA ILE A 40 -11.03 -20.53 -12.05
C ILE A 40 -12.36 -20.38 -12.78
N LYS A 41 -13.47 -20.32 -12.03
CA LYS A 41 -14.80 -20.08 -12.58
C LYS A 41 -14.85 -18.71 -13.27
N ALA A 42 -15.21 -18.69 -14.56
CA ALA A 42 -15.26 -17.45 -15.34
C ALA A 42 -16.35 -16.49 -14.83
N GLY A 43 -16.09 -15.18 -14.95
CA GLY A 43 -17.06 -14.13 -14.66
C GLY A 43 -17.43 -13.97 -13.18
N THR A 44 -16.62 -14.49 -12.25
CA THR A 44 -16.87 -14.36 -10.81
C THR A 44 -16.22 -13.11 -10.23
N VAL A 45 -16.88 -12.52 -9.24
CA VAL A 45 -16.34 -11.44 -8.39
C VAL A 45 -16.23 -11.97 -6.97
N ASN A 46 -15.08 -11.73 -6.33
CA ASN A 46 -14.85 -12.08 -4.93
C ASN A 46 -14.43 -10.85 -4.13
N PHE A 47 -14.98 -10.68 -2.93
CA PHE A 47 -14.71 -9.55 -2.04
C PHE A 47 -13.68 -9.87 -0.94
N GLN A 48 -12.95 -10.98 -1.05
CA GLN A 48 -11.80 -11.30 -0.22
C GLN A 48 -10.83 -10.12 -0.18
N LEU A 49 -10.39 -9.73 1.02
CA LEU A 49 -9.27 -8.80 1.16
C LEU A 49 -7.98 -9.52 0.75
N ALA A 50 -7.48 -9.20 -0.44
CA ALA A 50 -6.24 -9.69 -1.00
C ALA A 50 -5.16 -8.59 -0.97
N SER A 51 -3.91 -9.02 -0.91
CA SER A 51 -2.70 -8.20 -0.98
C SER A 51 -1.84 -8.71 -2.14
N VAL A 52 -1.03 -7.83 -2.75
CA VAL A 52 -0.01 -8.26 -3.72
C VAL A 52 0.96 -9.28 -3.10
N MET A 53 1.16 -9.23 -1.78
CA MET A 53 2.00 -10.18 -1.04
C MET A 53 1.44 -11.61 -1.08
N ASP A 54 0.14 -11.79 -1.31
CA ASP A 54 -0.50 -13.10 -1.39
C ASP A 54 -0.10 -13.88 -2.64
N LEU A 55 0.35 -13.17 -3.68
CA LEU A 55 0.82 -13.82 -4.91
C LEU A 55 1.99 -14.76 -4.63
N PHE A 56 2.84 -14.45 -3.64
CA PHE A 56 3.98 -15.28 -3.28
C PHE A 56 3.57 -16.66 -2.73
N PRO A 57 2.87 -16.78 -1.57
CA PRO A 57 2.48 -18.08 -1.04
C PRO A 57 1.44 -18.78 -1.93
N THR A 58 0.56 -18.06 -2.63
CA THR A 58 -0.36 -18.66 -3.60
C THR A 58 0.40 -19.33 -4.75
N SER A 59 1.46 -18.69 -5.27
CA SER A 59 2.29 -19.29 -6.33
C SER A 59 3.05 -20.52 -5.83
N LEU A 60 3.56 -20.50 -4.59
CA LEU A 60 4.19 -21.67 -3.99
C LEU A 60 3.21 -22.83 -3.83
N ALA A 61 2.01 -22.56 -3.31
CA ALA A 61 0.96 -23.58 -3.16
C ALA A 61 0.58 -24.21 -4.49
N LEU A 62 0.43 -23.41 -5.56
CA LEU A 62 0.16 -23.90 -6.91
C LEU A 62 1.31 -24.75 -7.49
N ALA A 63 2.55 -24.46 -7.10
CA ALA A 63 3.72 -25.26 -7.47
C ALA A 63 3.92 -26.51 -6.57
N GLY A 64 3.08 -26.72 -5.56
CA GLY A 64 3.24 -27.81 -4.59
C GLY A 64 4.40 -27.61 -3.62
N LEU A 65 4.80 -26.36 -3.38
CA LEU A 65 5.90 -25.98 -2.49
C LEU A 65 5.37 -25.36 -1.19
N SER A 66 6.13 -25.54 -0.11
CA SER A 66 5.85 -24.90 1.17
C SER A 66 6.53 -23.53 1.27
N PRO A 67 5.88 -22.54 1.91
CA PRO A 67 6.54 -21.28 2.23
C PRO A 67 7.64 -21.47 3.29
N PRO A 68 8.60 -20.53 3.39
CA PRO A 68 9.56 -20.51 4.49
C PRO A 68 8.88 -20.49 5.87
N ASP A 69 9.44 -21.21 6.83
CA ASP A 69 8.97 -21.31 8.23
C ASP A 69 9.89 -20.58 9.23
N ASP A 70 10.99 -19.99 8.74
CA ASP A 70 12.02 -19.30 9.52
C ASP A 70 11.79 -17.79 9.66
N ARG A 71 10.68 -17.27 9.11
CA ARG A 71 10.36 -15.83 9.09
C ARG A 71 8.86 -15.57 9.04
N ALA A 72 8.47 -14.35 9.42
CA ALA A 72 7.11 -13.89 9.23
C ALA A 72 6.79 -13.78 7.72
N LEU A 73 5.57 -14.17 7.37
CA LEU A 73 5.01 -14.03 6.03
C LEU A 73 3.64 -13.38 6.14
N ASP A 74 3.50 -12.21 5.51
CA ASP A 74 2.24 -11.46 5.51
C ASP A 74 1.22 -11.98 4.50
N GLY A 75 1.71 -12.62 3.44
CA GLY A 75 0.90 -13.18 2.36
C GLY A 75 0.11 -14.41 2.81
N LEU A 76 -1.09 -14.58 2.26
CA LEU A 76 -1.94 -15.75 2.44
C LEU A 76 -2.05 -16.55 1.15
N ASP A 77 -2.19 -17.87 1.26
CA ASP A 77 -2.51 -18.72 0.12
C ASP A 77 -3.98 -18.52 -0.30
N LEU A 78 -4.18 -17.88 -1.46
CA LEU A 78 -5.47 -17.61 -2.06
C LEU A 78 -5.97 -18.75 -2.96
N THR A 79 -5.27 -19.89 -3.08
CA THR A 79 -5.78 -21.03 -3.88
C THR A 79 -7.20 -21.44 -3.50
N PRO A 80 -7.63 -21.47 -2.22
CA PRO A 80 -9.01 -21.80 -1.88
C PRO A 80 -10.00 -20.74 -2.36
N VAL A 81 -9.61 -19.46 -2.34
CA VAL A 81 -10.43 -18.32 -2.80
C VAL A 81 -10.58 -18.34 -4.33
N LEU A 82 -9.52 -18.72 -5.04
CA LEU A 82 -9.48 -18.77 -6.50
C LEU A 82 -10.20 -20.00 -7.08
N LEU A 83 -10.06 -21.16 -6.44
CA LEU A 83 -10.49 -22.45 -7.00
C LEU A 83 -11.83 -22.95 -6.44
N ASN A 84 -12.22 -22.58 -5.22
CA ASN A 84 -13.41 -23.13 -4.55
C ASN A 84 -14.54 -22.11 -4.39
N HIS A 85 -15.11 -21.62 -5.48
CA HIS A 85 -16.18 -20.62 -5.39
C HIS A 85 -17.55 -21.20 -4.95
N PRO A 86 -18.29 -20.56 -4.01
CA PRO A 86 -17.94 -19.34 -3.27
C PRO A 86 -17.11 -19.67 -2.03
N HIS A 87 -15.94 -19.03 -1.89
CA HIS A 87 -15.14 -19.12 -0.68
C HIS A 87 -14.46 -17.78 -0.37
N THR A 88 -14.43 -17.44 0.92
CA THR A 88 -13.69 -16.33 1.49
C THR A 88 -12.93 -16.84 2.70
N GLN A 89 -11.71 -16.34 2.88
CA GLN A 89 -10.82 -16.68 3.99
C GLN A 89 -10.84 -15.57 5.04
N GLY A 90 -11.69 -15.75 6.06
CA GLY A 90 -11.69 -14.96 7.28
C GLY A 90 -11.69 -13.43 7.09
N ASN A 91 -11.39 -12.70 8.15
CA ASN A 91 -11.12 -11.26 8.10
C ASN A 91 -9.63 -11.04 8.37
N ARG A 92 -8.81 -11.05 7.32
CA ARG A 92 -7.39 -10.70 7.43
C ARG A 92 -7.18 -9.18 7.45
N PRO A 93 -6.18 -8.65 8.18
CA PRO A 93 -5.84 -7.23 8.15
C PRO A 93 -5.06 -6.86 6.88
N ILE A 94 -5.26 -5.64 6.39
CA ILE A 94 -4.38 -4.99 5.42
C ILE A 94 -3.71 -3.81 6.12
N PHE A 95 -2.38 -3.82 6.18
CA PHE A 95 -1.57 -2.76 6.78
C PHE A 95 -1.05 -1.82 5.68
N TYR A 96 -1.19 -0.52 5.88
CA TYR A 96 -0.81 0.51 4.93
C TYR A 96 0.38 1.28 5.51
N TYR A 97 1.58 1.03 4.97
CA TYR A 97 2.81 1.68 5.39
C TYR A 97 3.19 2.80 4.43
N ARG A 98 3.76 3.89 4.98
CA ARG A 98 4.51 4.90 4.22
C ARG A 98 5.84 5.10 4.93
N GLY A 99 6.94 4.76 4.25
CA GLY A 99 8.26 4.71 4.87
C GLY A 99 8.28 3.75 6.08
N ASN A 100 8.68 4.27 7.24
CA ASN A 100 8.76 3.52 8.49
C ASN A 100 7.47 3.59 9.33
N GLU A 101 6.42 4.28 8.88
CA GLU A 101 5.20 4.48 9.64
C GLU A 101 4.04 3.61 9.15
N LEU A 102 3.36 2.98 10.12
CA LEU A 102 2.09 2.30 9.88
C LEU A 102 0.97 3.33 9.87
N MET A 103 0.64 3.83 8.68
CA MET A 103 -0.31 4.94 8.50
C MET A 103 -1.75 4.51 8.75
N ALA A 104 -2.16 3.37 8.21
CA ALA A 104 -3.54 2.90 8.33
C ALA A 104 -3.65 1.37 8.38
N VAL A 105 -4.77 0.88 8.89
CA VAL A 105 -5.09 -0.56 8.96
C VAL A 105 -6.54 -0.77 8.56
N ARG A 106 -6.78 -1.75 7.68
CA ARG A 106 -8.11 -2.18 7.27
C ARG A 106 -8.41 -3.58 7.76
N ILE A 107 -9.59 -3.77 8.34
CA ILE A 107 -10.15 -5.08 8.66
C ILE A 107 -11.61 -5.12 8.19
N GLY A 108 -11.89 -6.01 7.24
CA GLY A 108 -13.20 -6.08 6.58
C GLY A 108 -13.56 -4.77 5.87
N GLN A 109 -14.70 -4.19 6.24
CA GLN A 109 -15.21 -2.94 5.66
C GLN A 109 -14.68 -1.67 6.33
N TYR A 110 -13.89 -1.80 7.40
CA TYR A 110 -13.43 -0.66 8.18
C TYR A 110 -11.95 -0.40 7.98
N LYS A 111 -11.58 0.88 7.88
CA LYS A 111 -10.20 1.33 7.78
C LYS A 111 -9.95 2.44 8.79
N ALA A 112 -8.93 2.26 9.62
CA ALA A 112 -8.50 3.19 10.65
C ALA A 112 -7.17 3.81 10.23
N HIS A 113 -7.10 5.14 10.15
CA HIS A 113 -5.88 5.91 9.93
C HIS A 113 -5.31 6.35 11.28
N TYR A 114 -4.11 5.87 11.59
CA TYR A 114 -3.30 6.27 12.74
C TYR A 114 -2.42 7.48 12.41
N TRP A 115 -2.13 7.68 11.12
CA TRP A 115 -1.47 8.87 10.60
C TRP A 115 -2.13 9.27 9.27
N THR A 116 -2.20 10.57 8.99
CA THR A 116 -2.64 11.09 7.70
C THR A 116 -1.64 12.06 7.12
N TRP A 117 -1.37 11.96 5.82
CA TRP A 117 -0.49 12.88 5.11
C TRP A 117 -0.70 12.76 3.60
N SER A 118 -0.88 13.89 2.92
CA SER A 118 -0.72 13.97 1.46
C SER A 118 0.74 14.28 1.13
N ASN A 119 1.12 15.55 1.10
CA ASN A 119 2.45 16.07 0.82
C ASN A 119 2.70 17.36 1.57
N SER A 120 3.96 17.77 1.69
CA SER A 120 4.29 19.02 2.39
C SER A 120 3.65 20.24 1.74
N LEU A 121 3.38 21.29 2.53
CA LEU A 121 2.88 22.55 1.98
C LEU A 121 3.87 23.18 0.98
N GLU A 122 5.18 22.95 1.17
CA GLU A 122 6.21 23.40 0.24
C GLU A 122 6.06 22.73 -1.14
N GLU A 123 5.88 21.41 -1.19
CA GLU A 123 5.62 20.68 -2.43
C GLU A 123 4.30 21.10 -3.07
N PHE A 124 3.26 21.27 -2.25
CA PHE A 124 1.96 21.73 -2.72
C PHE A 124 2.04 23.10 -3.40
N ASN A 125 2.76 24.04 -2.79
CA ASN A 125 2.99 25.37 -3.37
C ASN A 125 3.85 25.34 -4.64
N LYS A 126 4.64 24.28 -4.87
CA LYS A 126 5.37 24.04 -6.12
C LYS A 126 4.51 23.37 -7.20
N GLY A 127 3.22 23.12 -6.93
CA GLY A 127 2.27 22.51 -7.87
C GLY A 127 2.18 20.99 -7.78
N ILE A 128 2.83 20.35 -6.80
CA ILE A 128 2.71 18.91 -6.58
C ILE A 128 1.43 18.66 -5.79
N ASN A 129 0.46 17.95 -6.36
CA ASN A 129 -0.79 17.64 -5.68
C ASN A 129 -1.16 16.17 -5.86
N PHE A 130 -1.14 15.40 -4.76
CA PHE A 130 -1.50 13.97 -4.77
C PHE A 130 -3.01 13.72 -4.73
N CYS A 131 -3.83 14.75 -4.53
CA CYS A 131 -5.28 14.71 -4.39
C CYS A 131 -5.95 15.83 -5.23
N PRO A 132 -5.75 15.87 -6.56
CA PRO A 132 -6.25 16.96 -7.39
C PRO A 132 -7.79 17.04 -7.37
N GLY A 133 -8.32 18.20 -6.95
CA GLY A 133 -9.77 18.43 -6.86
C GLY A 133 -10.44 17.75 -5.66
N GLU A 134 -9.67 17.14 -4.77
CA GLU A 134 -10.17 16.42 -3.60
C GLU A 134 -9.61 17.02 -2.32
N GLU A 135 -10.48 17.58 -1.48
CA GLU A 135 -10.13 18.08 -0.16
C GLU A 135 -11.13 17.54 0.86
N VAL A 136 -10.64 16.75 1.81
CA VAL A 136 -11.42 16.22 2.92
C VAL A 136 -10.90 16.84 4.21
N PRO A 137 -11.65 17.78 4.82
CA PRO A 137 -11.19 18.54 5.99
C PRO A 137 -10.71 17.64 7.13
N GLY A 138 -9.49 17.87 7.61
CA GLY A 138 -8.88 17.10 8.69
C GLY A 138 -8.36 15.71 8.29
N VAL A 139 -8.50 15.30 7.02
CA VAL A 139 -8.06 14.00 6.50
C VAL A 139 -6.95 14.19 5.47
N THR A 140 -7.17 14.98 4.42
CA THR A 140 -6.14 15.30 3.42
C THR A 140 -5.28 16.47 3.91
N THR A 141 -4.26 16.18 4.71
CA THR A 141 -3.43 17.19 5.39
C THR A 141 -2.05 17.35 4.77
N HIS A 142 -1.57 18.60 4.68
CA HIS A 142 -0.22 18.92 4.19
C HIS A 142 0.90 18.76 5.24
N ASP A 143 0.51 18.48 6.49
CA ASP A 143 1.40 18.04 7.54
C ASP A 143 1.12 16.56 7.83
N GLN A 144 2.15 15.82 8.20
CA GLN A 144 1.98 14.47 8.73
C GLN A 144 1.32 14.57 10.11
N LYS A 145 0.04 14.20 10.19
CA LYS A 145 -0.74 14.28 11.43
C LYS A 145 -0.86 12.94 12.11
N GLU A 146 -0.59 12.93 13.41
CA GLU A 146 -0.75 11.77 14.28
C GLU A 146 -2.18 11.68 14.81
N HIS A 147 -2.76 10.48 14.73
CA HIS A 147 -4.09 10.12 15.25
C HIS A 147 -4.03 8.85 16.09
N THR A 148 -2.88 8.49 16.67
CA THR A 148 -2.66 7.21 17.34
C THR A 148 -3.62 6.99 18.52
N LEU A 149 -3.92 8.03 19.29
CA LEU A 149 -4.84 7.98 20.43
C LEU A 149 -6.31 7.89 20.00
N GLN A 150 -6.65 8.43 18.82
CA GLN A 150 -8.01 8.47 18.30
C GLN A 150 -7.98 8.35 16.76
N PRO A 151 -7.78 7.14 16.21
CA PRO A 151 -7.63 6.93 14.77
C PRO A 151 -8.85 7.43 13.99
N ILE A 152 -8.63 8.01 12.81
CA ILE A 152 -9.73 8.40 11.92
C ILE A 152 -10.29 7.13 11.26
N LEU A 153 -11.56 6.84 11.50
CA LEU A 153 -12.19 5.59 11.09
C LEU A 153 -13.19 5.82 9.95
N PHE A 154 -13.11 5.00 8.90
CA PHE A 154 -14.04 5.00 7.77
C PHE A 154 -14.69 3.63 7.57
N HIS A 155 -15.90 3.62 7.02
CA HIS A 155 -16.57 2.41 6.52
C HIS A 155 -16.55 2.39 5.00
N LEU A 156 -15.61 1.66 4.41
CA LEU A 156 -15.32 1.66 2.96
C LEU A 156 -16.46 1.16 2.07
N GLY A 157 -17.38 0.35 2.61
CA GLY A 157 -18.57 -0.07 1.86
C GLY A 157 -19.65 1.02 1.72
N ARG A 158 -19.70 1.98 2.65
CA ARG A 158 -20.65 3.11 2.64
C ARG A 158 -19.99 4.39 2.12
N ASP A 159 -18.69 4.50 2.35
CA ASP A 159 -17.86 5.66 2.03
C ASP A 159 -16.52 5.18 1.44
N PRO A 160 -16.51 4.73 0.18
CA PRO A 160 -15.29 4.29 -0.49
C PRO A 160 -14.27 5.43 -0.70
N GLY A 161 -14.74 6.68 -0.74
CA GLY A 161 -13.92 7.86 -0.93
C GLY A 161 -13.39 8.49 0.36
N GLU A 162 -13.53 7.82 1.51
CA GLU A 162 -12.98 8.26 2.81
C GLU A 162 -13.34 9.73 3.14
N LYS A 163 -14.59 10.13 2.86
CA LYS A 163 -15.08 11.51 2.99
C LYS A 163 -15.71 11.80 4.35
N PHE A 164 -16.23 10.78 5.03
CA PHE A 164 -17.07 10.93 6.21
C PHE A 164 -16.55 10.06 7.36
N PRO A 165 -15.63 10.60 8.20
CA PRO A 165 -15.15 9.90 9.38
C PRO A 165 -16.29 9.51 10.32
N ILE A 166 -16.21 8.30 10.87
CA ILE A 166 -17.12 7.81 11.90
C ILE A 166 -16.80 8.53 13.21
N SER A 167 -17.83 9.11 13.84
CA SER A 167 -17.66 9.80 15.12
C SER A 167 -17.06 8.89 16.19
N ALA A 168 -16.02 9.37 16.87
CA ALA A 168 -15.36 8.63 17.93
C ALA A 168 -16.22 8.37 19.17
N SER A 169 -17.30 9.13 19.37
CA SER A 169 -18.27 8.90 20.44
C SER A 169 -19.31 7.82 20.09
N SER A 170 -19.32 7.33 18.85
CA SER A 170 -20.30 6.33 18.42
C SER A 170 -19.98 4.93 18.92
N HIS A 171 -21.04 4.13 19.15
CA HIS A 171 -20.88 2.72 19.49
C HIS A 171 -20.19 1.92 18.37
N GLU A 172 -20.45 2.29 17.10
CA GLU A 172 -19.79 1.68 15.94
C GLU A 172 -18.27 1.85 16.01
N TYR A 173 -17.80 3.07 16.27
CA TYR A 173 -16.38 3.36 16.40
C TYR A 173 -15.71 2.53 17.48
N GLN A 174 -16.27 2.52 18.70
CA GLN A 174 -15.73 1.78 19.83
C GLN A 174 -15.68 0.27 19.56
N LYS A 175 -16.74 -0.28 18.98
CA LYS A 175 -16.83 -1.71 18.62
C LYS A 175 -15.83 -2.11 17.54
N VAL A 176 -15.54 -1.23 16.59
CA VAL A 176 -14.59 -1.51 15.51
C VAL A 176 -13.15 -1.39 16.02
N LEU A 177 -12.82 -0.35 16.78
CA LEU A 177 -11.49 -0.21 17.33
C LEU A 177 -11.13 -1.30 18.35
N SER A 178 -12.07 -1.81 19.13
CA SER A 178 -11.81 -2.97 20.00
C SER A 178 -11.40 -4.23 19.23
N ARG A 179 -11.67 -4.29 17.91
CA ARG A 179 -11.23 -5.36 17.01
C ARG A 179 -9.94 -5.03 16.28
N ILE A 180 -9.74 -3.78 15.88
CA ILE A 180 -8.56 -3.34 15.12
C ILE A 180 -7.35 -3.19 16.03
N SER A 181 -7.48 -2.53 17.18
CA SER A 181 -6.34 -2.19 18.05
C SER A 181 -5.51 -3.41 18.47
N PRO A 182 -6.09 -4.55 18.91
CA PRO A 182 -5.29 -5.73 19.28
C PRO A 182 -4.48 -6.28 18.11
N VAL A 183 -5.01 -6.22 16.88
CA VAL A 183 -4.31 -6.69 15.68
C VAL A 183 -3.13 -5.78 15.36
N VAL A 184 -3.30 -4.46 15.53
CA VAL A 184 -2.21 -3.49 15.35
C VAL A 184 -1.12 -3.66 16.40
N GLU A 185 -1.50 -3.85 17.66
CA GLU A 185 -0.55 -4.08 18.77
C GLU A 185 0.22 -5.40 18.58
N GLN A 186 -0.46 -6.47 18.16
CA GLN A 186 0.17 -7.74 17.86
C GLN A 186 1.16 -7.60 16.69
N HIS A 187 0.77 -6.92 15.62
CA HIS A 187 1.63 -6.67 14.47
C HIS A 187 2.88 -5.88 14.87
N LYS A 188 2.72 -4.76 15.58
CA LYS A 188 3.84 -3.92 16.02
C LYS A 188 4.75 -4.63 17.03
N SER A 189 4.21 -5.45 17.93
CA SER A 189 5.03 -6.14 18.95
C SER A 189 5.84 -7.32 18.38
N THR A 190 5.38 -7.92 17.28
CA THR A 190 6.07 -9.04 16.63
C THR A 190 6.99 -8.60 15.49
N LEU A 191 6.81 -7.38 14.98
CA LEU A 191 7.64 -6.83 13.92
C LEU A 191 9.03 -6.43 14.44
N VAL A 192 10.06 -7.07 13.89
CA VAL A 192 11.45 -6.60 13.99
C VAL A 192 11.81 -5.93 12.65
N PRO A 193 11.90 -4.58 12.59
CA PRO A 193 12.18 -3.89 11.33
C PRO A 193 13.56 -4.27 10.78
N GLY A 194 13.62 -4.51 9.47
CA GLY A 194 14.89 -4.72 8.77
C GLY A 194 15.75 -3.46 8.74
N VAL A 195 17.04 -3.62 8.45
CA VAL A 195 17.94 -2.48 8.24
C VAL A 195 17.50 -1.72 6.98
N PRO A 196 17.24 -0.40 7.07
CA PRO A 196 16.72 0.38 5.95
C PRO A 196 17.74 0.45 4.80
N GLN A 197 17.34 -0.05 3.63
CA GLN A 197 18.20 -0.12 2.44
C GLN A 197 18.18 1.18 1.61
N LEU A 198 17.18 2.04 1.81
CA LEU A 198 16.93 3.22 0.97
C LEU A 198 17.55 4.51 1.54
N ASN A 199 18.41 4.40 2.56
CA ASN A 199 18.98 5.57 3.23
C ASN A 199 20.15 6.22 2.48
N MET A 200 20.89 5.45 1.68
CA MET A 200 22.17 5.87 1.12
C MET A 200 22.13 5.92 -0.40
N CYS A 201 22.67 7.00 -0.96
CA CYS A 201 22.75 7.25 -2.39
C CYS A 201 24.23 7.44 -2.79
N ASP A 202 24.56 7.05 -4.02
CA ASP A 202 25.86 7.32 -4.64
C ASP A 202 25.68 7.47 -6.16
N VAL A 203 26.21 8.54 -6.75
CA VAL A 203 26.16 8.72 -8.21
C VAL A 203 26.97 7.63 -8.90
N ALA A 204 28.06 7.15 -8.30
CA ALA A 204 28.94 6.17 -8.92
C ALA A 204 28.29 4.79 -9.12
N VAL A 205 27.23 4.47 -8.37
CA VAL A 205 26.49 3.19 -8.52
C VAL A 205 25.34 3.26 -9.51
N MET A 206 25.12 4.41 -10.18
CA MET A 206 24.18 4.49 -11.29
C MET A 206 24.63 3.59 -12.46
N ASN A 207 23.74 3.39 -13.43
CA ASN A 207 23.93 2.51 -14.59
C ASN A 207 24.94 3.04 -15.64
N TRP A 208 26.15 3.42 -15.21
CA TRP A 208 27.22 3.94 -16.06
C TRP A 208 27.80 2.86 -16.98
N ALA A 209 28.06 1.67 -16.45
CA ALA A 209 28.63 0.56 -17.21
C ALA A 209 27.92 -0.78 -16.90
N PRO A 210 26.64 -0.94 -17.30
CA PRO A 210 25.93 -2.20 -17.11
C PRO A 210 26.61 -3.34 -17.89
N ALA A 211 26.45 -4.57 -17.41
CA ALA A 211 26.98 -5.75 -18.08
C ALA A 211 26.52 -5.80 -19.56
N GLY A 212 27.48 -5.97 -20.47
CA GLY A 212 27.24 -5.98 -21.92
C GLY A 212 27.36 -4.62 -22.61
N CYS A 213 27.53 -3.51 -21.89
CA CYS A 213 27.70 -2.19 -22.51
C CYS A 213 28.91 -2.10 -23.45
N GLU A 214 29.97 -2.88 -23.19
CA GLU A 214 31.22 -2.85 -23.97
C GLU A 214 30.98 -3.35 -25.41
N LYS A 215 30.27 -4.48 -25.54
CA LYS A 215 29.91 -5.04 -26.86
C LYS A 215 29.00 -4.11 -27.66
N LEU A 216 28.17 -3.34 -26.96
CA LEU A 216 27.26 -2.38 -27.56
C LEU A 216 27.93 -1.02 -27.84
N GLY A 217 29.16 -0.80 -27.36
CA GLY A 217 29.82 0.51 -27.42
C GLY A 217 29.08 1.60 -26.65
N LYS A 218 28.39 1.26 -25.55
CA LYS A 218 27.50 2.15 -24.80
C LYS A 218 27.93 2.38 -23.34
N CYS A 219 29.12 1.97 -22.94
CA CYS A 219 29.59 2.25 -21.59
C CYS A 219 29.87 3.74 -21.41
N LEU A 220 29.53 4.26 -20.24
CA LEU A 220 29.84 5.62 -19.82
C LEU A 220 30.93 5.60 -18.74
N LYS A 221 31.64 6.72 -18.59
CA LYS A 221 32.68 6.85 -17.57
C LYS A 221 32.05 7.00 -16.18
N VAL A 222 32.42 6.12 -15.26
CA VAL A 222 31.96 6.17 -13.87
C VAL A 222 32.61 7.36 -13.12
N PRO A 223 31.84 8.21 -12.42
CA PRO A 223 32.39 9.25 -11.56
C PRO A 223 33.00 8.67 -10.28
N LYS A 224 33.73 9.49 -9.51
CA LYS A 224 34.27 9.06 -8.21
C LYS A 224 33.13 8.85 -7.21
N SER A 225 33.10 7.69 -6.57
CA SER A 225 32.15 7.36 -5.49
C SER A 225 32.29 8.31 -4.31
N GLN A 226 31.15 8.81 -3.84
CA GLN A 226 31.02 9.62 -2.63
C GLN A 226 29.63 9.36 -2.03
N PRO A 227 29.43 8.34 -1.20
CA PRO A 227 28.10 8.03 -0.66
C PRO A 227 27.56 9.15 0.26
N TRP A 228 26.27 9.48 0.14
CA TRP A 228 25.56 10.43 1.02
C TRP A 228 24.19 9.89 1.44
N LYS A 229 23.55 10.52 2.42
CA LYS A 229 22.16 10.21 2.77
C LYS A 229 21.23 10.70 1.66
N CYS A 230 20.41 9.82 1.10
CA CYS A 230 19.42 10.22 0.10
C CYS A 230 18.48 11.29 0.68
N ASP A 231 18.08 12.22 -0.19
CA ASP A 231 17.06 13.21 0.13
C ASP A 231 15.70 12.68 -0.35
N TRP A 232 14.77 12.49 0.59
CA TRP A 232 13.42 11.99 0.35
C TRP A 232 12.43 13.09 0.71
N PRO A 233 11.87 13.81 -0.30
CA PRO A 233 11.00 14.96 -0.03
C PRO A 233 9.58 14.55 0.43
N HIS A 234 9.18 13.28 0.27
CA HIS A 234 7.88 12.72 0.62
C HIS A 234 7.99 11.37 1.34
#